data_AF-A0A3D1EPV3-F1
#
_entry.id   AF-A0A3D1EPV3-F1
#
_cell.length_a   1.000
_cell.length_b   1.000
_cell.length_c   1.000
_cell.angle_alpha   90.00
_cell.angle_beta   90.00
_cell.angle_gamma   90.00
#
_symmetry.space_group_name_H-M   'P 1'
#
loop_
_entity.id
_entity.type
_entity.pdbx_description
1 polymer ?
#
loop_
_entity_poly.entity_id
_entity_poly.type
_entity_poly.pdbx_seq_one_letter_code
_entity_poly.pdbx_strand_id
1 'polypeptide(L)'
;VAGAVISGFGGFVAGGSLIVGFIIFAILVIVQFVVITKGATRMSEVTARFTLDAMPGKQMAIDADLSAGLIDEQEATRRRGEITAEADFYGAMDGAS
;
A
#
# COMPACT_ATOMS: atom_id res chain seq x y z
N VAL A 1 13.57 31.02 1.90
CA VAL A 1 14.83 30.24 1.72
C VAL A 1 14.74 29.25 0.55
N ALA A 2 13.72 28.37 0.51
CA ALA A 2 13.55 27.40 -0.58
C ALA A 2 13.47 28.02 -2.00
N GLY A 3 12.75 29.15 -2.17
CA GLY A 3 12.61 29.80 -3.48
C GLY A 3 13.92 30.36 -4.07
N ALA A 4 14.84 30.84 -3.22
CA ALA A 4 16.14 31.33 -3.67
C ALA A 4 17.04 30.19 -4.16
N VAL A 5 16.97 29.02 -3.49
CA VAL A 5 17.69 27.81 -3.91
C VAL A 5 17.14 27.30 -5.24
N ILE A 6 15.81 27.19 -5.38
CA ILE A 6 15.17 26.73 -6.62
C ILE A 6 15.49 27.67 -7.80
N SER A 7 15.45 28.99 -7.58
CA SER A 7 15.79 29.97 -8.62
C SER A 7 17.28 29.92 -9.01
N GLY A 8 18.18 29.78 -8.04
CA GLY A 8 19.63 29.65 -8.30
C GLY A 8 19.97 28.36 -9.03
N PHE A 9 19.35 27.24 -8.65
CA PHE A 9 19.53 25.94 -9.30
C PHE A 9 18.91 25.91 -10.70
N GLY A 10 17.72 26.50 -10.86
CA GLY A 10 17.05 26.65 -12.15
C GLY A 10 17.87 27.49 -13.13
N GLY A 11 18.45 28.60 -12.68
CA GLY A 11 19.36 29.42 -13.48
C GLY A 11 20.66 28.70 -13.87
N PHE A 12 21.24 27.91 -12.96
CA PHE A 12 22.43 27.10 -13.24
C PHE A 12 22.16 25.98 -14.26
N VAL A 13 21.03 25.29 -14.13
CA VAL A 13 20.64 24.18 -15.01
C VAL A 13 20.13 24.66 -16.37
N ALA A 14 19.35 25.74 -16.42
CA ALA A 14 18.82 26.30 -17.66
C ALA A 14 19.83 27.21 -18.39
N GLY A 15 20.82 27.75 -17.67
CA GLY A 15 21.80 28.71 -18.21
C GLY A 15 22.79 28.13 -19.23
N GLY A 16 22.90 26.80 -19.35
CA GLY A 16 23.78 26.14 -20.33
C GLY A 16 23.08 25.65 -21.61
N SER A 17 21.80 25.27 -21.53
CA SER A 17 20.91 24.91 -22.65
C SER A 17 19.63 24.29 -22.09
N LEU A 18 18.46 24.67 -22.63
CA LEU A 18 17.16 24.08 -22.27
C LEU A 18 17.15 22.55 -22.45
N ILE A 19 17.94 22.03 -23.40
CA ILE A 19 18.12 20.60 -23.64
C ILE A 19 18.79 19.90 -22.44
N VAL A 20 19.79 20.54 -21.83
CA VAL A 20 20.47 19.99 -20.65
C VAL A 20 19.51 19.94 -19.47
N GLY A 21 18.71 21.00 -19.27
CA GLY A 21 17.66 21.01 -18.25
C GLY A 21 16.61 19.91 -18.45
N PHE A 22 16.21 19.67 -19.70
CA PHE A 22 15.27 18.60 -20.03
C PHE A 22 15.86 17.21 -19.74
N ILE A 23 17.13 16.97 -20.08
CA ILE A 23 17.81 15.70 -19.80
C ILE A 23 17.88 15.44 -18.30
N ILE A 24 18.26 16.44 -17.51
CA ILE A 24 18.32 16.31 -16.04
C ILE A 24 16.92 16.06 -15.47
N PHE A 25 15.90 16.77 -15.94
CA PHE A 25 14.52 16.55 -15.54
C PHE A 25 14.05 15.11 -15.86
N ALA A 26 14.35 14.60 -17.06
CA ALA A 26 14.02 13.24 -17.46
C ALA A 26 14.71 12.20 -16.57
N ILE A 27 16.00 12.40 -16.25
CA ILE A 27 16.73 11.53 -15.31
C ILE A 27 16.06 11.53 -13.94
N LEU A 28 15.70 12.71 -13.41
CA LEU A 28 15.02 12.83 -12.11
C LEU A 28 13.67 12.13 -12.11
N VAL A 29 12.87 12.30 -13.17
CA VAL A 29 11.57 11.60 -13.31
C VAL A 29 11.77 10.09 -13.33
N ILE A 30 12.75 9.58 -14.08
CA ILE A 30 13.05 8.14 -14.14
C ILE A 30 13.48 7.62 -12.76
N VAL A 31 14.40 8.32 -12.08
CA VAL A 31 14.86 7.92 -10.74
C VAL A 31 13.69 7.93 -9.75
N GLN A 32 12.88 8.99 -9.76
CA GLN A 32 11.69 9.09 -8.91
C GLN A 32 10.71 7.95 -9.18
N PHE A 33 10.46 7.63 -10.46
CA PHE A 33 9.59 6.53 -10.85
C PHE A 33 10.10 5.18 -10.32
N VAL A 34 11.41 4.90 -10.46
CA VAL A 34 12.04 3.68 -9.93
C VAL A 34 11.93 3.59 -8.42
N VAL A 35 12.17 4.69 -7.70
CA VAL A 35 12.06 4.74 -6.22
C VAL A 35 10.63 4.49 -5.77
N ILE A 36 9.64 5.16 -6.39
CA ILE A 36 8.22 4.98 -6.09
C ILE A 36 7.81 3.53 -6.33
N THR A 37 8.19 2.95 -7.47
CA THR A 37 7.86 1.57 -7.83
C THR A 37 8.41 0.58 -6.80
N LYS A 38 9.68 0.72 -6.42
CA LYS A 38 10.31 -0.12 -5.39
C LYS A 38 9.67 0.07 -4.00
N GLY A 39 9.28 1.30 -3.66
CA GLY A 39 8.57 1.59 -2.41
C GLY A 39 7.15 1.01 -2.38
N ALA A 40 6.44 1.04 -3.50
CA ALA A 40 5.07 0.55 -3.62
C ALA A 40 4.99 -0.97 -3.40
N THR A 41 5.93 -1.74 -3.93
CA THR A 41 5.99 -3.19 -3.73
C THR A 41 6.06 -3.56 -2.25
N ARG A 42 6.91 -2.88 -1.47
CA ARG A 42 7.04 -3.12 -0.03
C ARG A 42 5.77 -2.74 0.75
N MET A 43 5.09 -1.67 0.33
CA MET A 43 3.84 -1.26 0.97
C MET A 43 2.71 -2.28 0.73
N SER A 44 2.64 -2.89 -0.46
CA SER A 44 1.63 -3.88 -0.81
C SER A 44 1.72 -5.17 0.02
N GLU A 45 2.93 -5.70 0.23
CA GLU A 45 3.22 -6.85 1.11
C GLU A 45 2.74 -6.57 2.54
N VAL A 46 3.08 -5.39 3.05
CA VAL A 46 2.71 -4.97 4.40
C VAL A 46 1.19 -4.81 4.55
N THR A 47 0.49 -4.30 3.55
CA THR A 47 -0.98 -4.21 3.57
C THR A 47 -1.63 -5.59 3.58
N ALA A 48 -1.19 -6.52 2.72
CA ALA A 48 -1.73 -7.88 2.70
C ALA A 48 -1.53 -8.56 4.07
N ARG A 49 -0.32 -8.47 4.61
CA ARG A 49 0.02 -9.02 5.92
C ARG A 49 -0.79 -8.38 7.06
N PHE A 50 -0.96 -7.07 7.07
CA PHE A 50 -1.78 -6.40 8.09
C PHE A 50 -3.24 -6.87 8.05
N THR A 51 -3.81 -7.07 6.87
CA THR A 51 -5.17 -7.59 6.74
C THR A 51 -5.26 -9.03 7.25
N LEU A 52 -4.26 -9.86 6.95
CA LEU A 52 -4.20 -11.25 7.43
C LEU A 52 -4.03 -11.32 8.95
N ASP A 53 -3.19 -10.46 9.53
CA ASP A 53 -2.97 -10.36 10.99
C ASP A 53 -4.24 -9.89 11.74
N ALA A 54 -5.18 -9.22 11.07
CA ALA A 54 -6.44 -8.80 11.66
C ALA A 54 -7.51 -9.92 11.73
N MET A 55 -7.31 -11.05 11.03
CA MET A 55 -8.31 -12.12 10.93
C MET A 55 -8.67 -12.79 12.25
N PRO A 56 -7.72 -13.10 13.16
CA PRO A 56 -8.05 -13.62 14.49
C PRO A 56 -8.96 -12.66 15.26
N GLY A 57 -8.73 -11.35 15.15
CA GLY A 57 -9.57 -10.33 15.79
C GLY A 57 -10.99 -10.32 15.24
N LYS A 58 -11.16 -10.44 13.91
CA LYS A 58 -12.48 -10.56 13.29
C LYS A 58 -13.20 -11.86 13.70
N GLN A 59 -12.48 -12.97 13.83
CA GLN A 59 -13.06 -14.24 14.32
C GLN A 59 -13.49 -14.15 15.79
N MET A 60 -12.64 -13.56 16.65
CA MET A 60 -12.98 -13.33 18.07
C MET A 60 -14.23 -12.44 18.23
N ALA A 61 -14.44 -11.47 17.34
CA ALA A 61 -15.66 -10.66 17.35
C ALA A 61 -16.92 -11.48 17.04
N ILE A 62 -16.86 -12.41 16.09
CA ILE A 62 -17.97 -13.33 15.79
C ILE A 62 -18.25 -14.24 16.98
N ASP A 63 -17.21 -14.78 17.60
CA ASP A 63 -17.35 -15.66 18.76
C ASP A 63 -17.98 -14.93 19.95
N ALA A 64 -17.60 -13.67 20.16
CA ALA A 64 -18.20 -12.80 21.17
C ALA A 64 -19.68 -12.51 20.88
N ASP A 65 -20.02 -12.16 19.64
CA ASP A 65 -21.40 -11.90 19.22
C ASP A 65 -22.29 -13.16 19.39
N LEU A 66 -21.77 -14.33 19.01
CA LEU A 66 -22.47 -15.62 19.17
C LEU A 66 -22.66 -15.96 20.65
N SER A 67 -21.61 -15.80 21.46
CA SER A 67 -21.66 -16.07 22.90
C SER A 67 -22.58 -15.10 23.64
N ALA A 68 -22.74 -13.87 23.14
CA ALA A 68 -23.68 -12.87 23.65
C ALA A 68 -25.12 -13.08 23.15
N GLY A 69 -25.35 -14.03 22.24
CA GLY A 69 -26.66 -14.28 21.63
C GLY A 69 -27.13 -13.18 20.67
N LEU A 70 -26.22 -12.33 20.19
CA LEU A 70 -26.51 -11.27 19.21
C LEU A 70 -26.69 -11.83 17.80
N ILE A 71 -26.08 -12.99 17.52
CA ILE A 71 -26.19 -13.73 16.28
C ILE A 71 -26.45 -15.21 16.58
N ASP A 72 -26.97 -15.95 15.60
CA ASP A 72 -27.15 -17.40 15.67
C ASP A 72 -25.99 -18.15 14.98
N GLU A 73 -25.99 -19.48 15.10
CA GLU A 73 -24.94 -20.35 14.54
C GLU A 73 -24.87 -20.28 13.01
N GLN A 74 -26.01 -20.06 12.33
CA GLN A 74 -26.04 -19.93 10.87
C GLN A 74 -25.36 -18.64 10.42
N GLU A 75 -25.68 -17.52 11.08
CA GLU A 75 -25.08 -16.22 10.81
C GLU A 75 -23.59 -16.20 11.19
N ALA A 76 -23.21 -16.81 12.31
CA ALA A 76 -21.80 -16.97 12.68
C ALA A 76 -21.02 -17.76 11.63
N THR A 77 -21.58 -18.86 11.13
CA THR A 77 -20.98 -19.66 10.05
C THR A 77 -20.85 -18.86 8.76
N ARG A 78 -21.89 -18.11 8.37
CA ARG A 78 -21.87 -17.24 7.19
C ARG A 78 -20.76 -16.19 7.27
N ARG A 79 -20.66 -15.47 8.39
CA ARG A 79 -19.63 -14.44 8.61
C ARG A 79 -18.21 -15.01 8.68
N ARG A 80 -18.03 -16.18 9.30
CA ARG A 80 -16.73 -16.89 9.28
C ARG A 80 -16.32 -17.21 7.85
N GLY A 81 -17.26 -17.66 7.00
CA GLY A 81 -17.03 -17.90 5.58
C GLY A 81 -16.60 -16.64 4.81
N GLU A 82 -17.17 -15.48 5.12
CA GLU A 82 -16.75 -14.20 4.53
C GLU A 82 -15.31 -13.83 4.92
N ILE A 83 -14.93 -14.02 6.20
CA ILE A 83 -13.55 -13.80 6.67
C ILE A 83 -12.59 -14.77 5.97
N THR A 84 -12.97 -16.04 5.78
CA THR A 84 -12.15 -17.02 5.06
C THR A 84 -11.96 -16.61 3.59
N ALA A 85 -13.01 -16.14 2.92
CA ALA A 85 -12.87 -15.65 1.54
C ALA A 85 -11.96 -14.41 1.44
N GLU A 86 -12.01 -13.51 2.42
CA GLU A 86 -11.09 -12.38 2.54
C GLU A 86 -9.64 -12.88 2.75
N ALA A 87 -9.44 -13.87 3.62
CA ALA A 87 -8.17 -14.54 3.87
C ALA A 87 -7.53 -15.06 2.58
N ASP A 88 -8.31 -15.81 1.80
CA ASP A 88 -7.84 -16.47 0.58
C ASP A 88 -7.44 -15.43 -0.48
N PHE A 89 -8.21 -14.33 -0.60
CA PHE A 89 -7.90 -13.24 -1.53
C PHE A 89 -6.59 -12.53 -1.18
N TYR A 90 -6.39 -12.16 0.09
CA TYR A 90 -5.16 -11.48 0.52
C TYR A 90 -3.96 -12.43 0.61
N GLY A 91 -4.17 -13.72 0.90
CA GLY A 91 -3.14 -14.76 0.86
C GLY A 91 -2.61 -15.00 -0.56
N ALA A 92 -3.48 -14.98 -1.57
CA ALA A 92 -3.07 -15.06 -2.97
C ALA A 92 -2.27 -13.81 -3.44
N MET A 93 -2.47 -12.66 -2.79
CA MET A 93 -1.76 -11.39 -3.09
C MET A 93 -0.38 -11.29 -2.41
N ASP A 94 -0.20 -11.88 -1.23
CA ASP A 94 1.09 -11.92 -0.50
C ASP A 94 2.07 -12.97 -1.07
N GLY A 95 1.64 -13.75 -2.06
CA GLY A 95 2.49 -14.73 -2.75
C GLY A 95 2.41 -16.15 -2.19
N ALA A 96 1.27 -16.55 -1.61
CA ALA A 96 1.01 -17.95 -1.28
C ALA A 96 0.54 -18.73 -2.53
N SER A 97 1.48 -19.09 -3.40
CA SER A 97 1.42 -20.25 -4.31
C SER A 97 2.82 -20.67 -4.74
#